data_AF-A0A644VUY4-F1
#
_entry.id   AF-A0A644VUY4-F1
#
_cell.length_a   1.000
_cell.length_b   1.000
_cell.length_c   1.000
_cell.angle_alpha   90.00
_cell.angle_beta   90.00
_cell.angle_gamma   90.00
#
_symmetry.space_group_name_H-M   'P 1'
#
loop_
_entity.id
_entity.type
_entity.pdbx_description
1 polymer ?
#
loop_
_entity_poly.entity_id
_entity_poly.type
_entity_poly.pdbx_seq_one_letter_code
_entity_poly.pdbx_strand_id
1 'polypeptide(L)'
;MSKSYRLINIFVSHPFEPKNDTYDLKSFRTNIELIVKDAENEVRKEYQDFDLDITFEFSDFQDGLPKQILNSIRKSHFAIVDITENKPNIFFEFGLLKGFNVPTLLIKARKSFDNFHLPADIKDEIAHSYDSFEELRRKCTNIVVILFKQLLNSDTLYNVHLNKIWFPNNPDTIHVIGPPETEKSQYASPISKNYIFLNNLGDIDSILEVMNFLNRNYRNIKLPIYSADEFKNHIEDNLMVLGGPGESDEDGNIVCALLMDKMNVKVSYSFAEEDELMVYKDQKFSATYRGGKVIKDYGYFARFPNPFNPKSSVVLIHGIHTFGVLGAAKAFSDHPSAQGNIRKVMKKLTLDDIKQASFECFFPVDVLQQSVVCPDIDEDYILPLSKK
;
A
#
# COMPACT_ATOMS: atom_id res chain seq x y z
N MET A 1 13.24 -17.98 11.83
CA MET A 1 13.08 -16.54 11.54
C MET A 1 13.68 -16.28 10.17
N SER A 2 12.88 -16.26 9.11
CA SER A 2 13.36 -15.77 7.82
C SER A 2 13.59 -14.26 7.97
N LYS A 3 14.83 -13.82 7.81
CA LYS A 3 15.13 -12.39 7.77
C LYS A 3 14.47 -11.83 6.52
N SER A 4 13.53 -10.91 6.69
CA SER A 4 12.92 -10.20 5.55
C SER A 4 13.96 -9.25 4.97
N TYR A 5 14.60 -9.64 3.87
CA TYR A 5 15.53 -8.80 3.14
C TYR A 5 14.78 -7.60 2.54
N ARG A 6 15.24 -6.37 2.84
CA ARG A 6 14.67 -5.13 2.31
C ARG A 6 15.49 -4.66 1.12
N LEU A 7 14.93 -4.51 -0.08
CA LEU A 7 15.66 -3.98 -1.23
C LEU A 7 15.39 -2.48 -1.42
N ILE A 8 16.42 -1.63 -1.32
CA ILE A 8 16.33 -0.21 -1.64
C ILE A 8 16.83 0.03 -3.07
N ASN A 9 15.89 0.26 -3.99
CA ASN A 9 16.18 0.67 -5.36
C ASN A 9 16.53 2.18 -5.44
N ILE A 10 17.68 2.48 -6.04
CA ILE A 10 18.23 3.82 -6.25
C ILE A 10 18.36 4.05 -7.75
N PHE A 11 17.69 5.07 -8.27
CA PHE A 11 17.83 5.46 -9.67
C PHE A 11 18.82 6.61 -9.83
N VAL A 12 19.74 6.48 -10.78
CA VAL A 12 20.75 7.51 -11.05
C VAL A 12 20.53 8.06 -12.46
N SER A 13 20.08 9.30 -12.53
CA SER A 13 19.92 10.03 -13.80
C SER A 13 21.18 10.85 -14.07
N HIS A 14 21.79 10.63 -15.23
CA HIS A 14 23.02 11.31 -15.61
C HIS A 14 23.18 11.38 -17.14
N PRO A 15 24.10 12.21 -17.69
CA PRO A 15 24.37 12.24 -19.12
C PRO A 15 24.96 10.91 -19.62
N PHE A 16 24.38 10.31 -20.67
CA PHE A 16 24.92 9.10 -21.30
C PHE A 16 26.21 9.36 -22.08
N GLU A 17 26.24 10.47 -22.81
CA GLU A 17 27.38 10.94 -23.60
C GLU A 17 27.73 12.35 -23.13
N PRO A 18 28.54 12.49 -22.08
CA PRO A 18 29.02 13.79 -21.64
C PRO A 18 29.85 14.43 -22.75
N LYS A 19 29.61 15.71 -23.01
CA LYS A 19 30.31 16.51 -24.03
C LYS A 19 31.27 17.52 -23.42
N ASN A 20 31.67 17.34 -22.16
CA ASN A 20 32.57 18.26 -21.46
C ASN A 20 33.73 17.52 -20.78
N ASP A 21 34.88 18.20 -20.69
CA ASP A 21 36.11 17.68 -20.09
C ASP A 21 36.02 17.52 -18.56
N THR A 22 34.98 18.09 -17.96
CA THR A 22 34.72 18.02 -16.52
C THR A 22 33.99 16.76 -16.07
N TYR A 23 33.53 15.91 -17.00
CA TYR A 23 32.65 14.80 -16.70
C TYR A 23 33.17 13.49 -17.28
N ASP A 24 33.91 12.73 -16.47
CA ASP A 24 34.24 11.34 -16.77
C ASP A 24 33.14 10.43 -16.24
N LEU A 25 32.38 9.81 -17.16
CA LEU A 25 31.23 8.97 -16.83
C LEU A 25 31.60 7.82 -15.88
N LYS A 26 32.75 7.18 -16.12
CA LYS A 26 33.20 6.06 -15.29
C LYS A 26 33.52 6.50 -13.87
N SER A 27 34.26 7.61 -13.73
CA SER A 27 34.55 8.22 -12.43
C SER A 27 33.28 8.67 -11.73
N PHE A 28 32.32 9.27 -12.43
CA PHE A 28 31.04 9.66 -11.85
C PHE A 28 30.33 8.46 -11.23
N ARG A 29 30.09 7.39 -12.01
CA ARG A 29 29.40 6.18 -11.52
C ARG A 29 30.11 5.55 -10.34
N THR A 30 31.44 5.41 -10.43
CA THR A 30 32.27 4.89 -9.35
C THR A 30 32.08 5.71 -8.07
N ASN A 31 32.04 7.04 -8.17
CA ASN A 31 31.86 7.89 -7.00
C ASN A 31 30.44 7.83 -6.43
N ILE A 32 29.41 7.67 -7.26
CA ILE A 32 28.04 7.42 -6.78
C ILE A 32 27.97 6.09 -6.03
N GLU A 33 28.56 5.02 -6.56
CA GLU A 33 28.65 3.72 -5.88
C GLU A 33 29.39 3.84 -4.53
N LEU A 34 30.48 4.61 -4.47
CA LEU A 34 31.21 4.86 -3.22
C LEU A 34 30.38 5.66 -2.21
N ILE A 35 29.61 6.66 -2.65
CA ILE A 35 28.69 7.41 -1.78
C ILE A 35 27.65 6.46 -1.17
N VAL A 36 27.03 5.64 -2.02
CA VAL A 36 26.01 4.68 -1.59
C VAL A 36 26.61 3.65 -0.63
N LYS A 37 27.80 3.13 -0.93
CA LYS A 37 28.50 2.16 -0.07
C LYS A 37 28.93 2.74 1.28
N ASP A 38 29.39 3.99 1.31
CA ASP A 38 29.74 4.65 2.57
C ASP A 38 28.49 4.87 3.43
N ALA A 39 27.40 5.32 2.80
CA ALA A 39 26.13 5.50 3.48
C ALA A 39 25.58 4.16 3.99
N GLU A 40 25.67 3.10 3.18
CA GLU A 40 25.34 1.73 3.58
C GLU A 40 26.12 1.30 4.82
N ASN A 41 27.44 1.46 4.82
CA ASN A 41 28.30 1.09 5.95
C ASN A 41 27.91 1.82 7.24
N GLU A 42 27.55 3.11 7.14
CA GLU A 42 27.10 3.90 8.28
C GLU A 42 25.75 3.42 8.80
N VAL A 43 24.79 3.19 7.90
CA VAL A 43 23.43 2.76 8.24
C VAL A 43 23.42 1.33 8.77
N ARG A 44 24.31 0.46 8.28
CA ARG A 44 24.45 -0.92 8.76
C ARG A 44 24.91 -1.05 10.22
N LYS A 45 25.44 0.03 10.82
CA LYS A 45 25.69 0.09 12.27
C LYS A 45 24.39 0.00 13.08
N GLU A 46 23.26 0.43 12.49
CA GLU A 46 21.94 0.46 13.12
C GLU A 46 20.95 -0.53 12.46
N TYR A 47 21.05 -0.79 11.16
CA TYR A 47 20.12 -1.63 10.38
C TYR A 47 20.87 -2.71 9.61
N GLN A 48 20.79 -3.97 10.04
CA GLN A 48 21.58 -5.05 9.42
C GLN A 48 20.90 -5.69 8.19
N ASP A 49 19.57 -5.59 8.08
CA ASP A 49 18.78 -6.41 7.17
C ASP A 49 18.16 -5.58 6.02
N PHE A 50 19.02 -5.12 5.10
CA PHE A 50 18.63 -4.52 3.83
C PHE A 50 19.71 -4.76 2.74
N ASP A 51 19.31 -4.64 1.49
CA ASP A 51 20.08 -4.73 0.26
C ASP A 51 19.84 -3.45 -0.56
N LEU A 52 20.77 -3.16 -1.45
CA LEU A 52 20.73 -1.97 -2.30
C LEU A 52 20.80 -2.40 -3.77
N ASP A 53 20.01 -1.76 -4.61
CA ASP A 53 20.11 -1.88 -6.07
C ASP A 53 20.27 -0.48 -6.67
N ILE A 54 21.32 -0.28 -7.47
CA ILE A 54 21.63 1.00 -8.09
C ILE A 54 21.49 0.84 -9.60
N THR A 55 20.56 1.59 -10.19
CA THR A 55 20.32 1.59 -11.64
C THR A 55 20.94 2.82 -12.28
N PHE A 56 21.96 2.61 -13.14
CA PHE A 56 22.60 3.66 -13.96
C PHE A 56 22.21 3.61 -15.45
N GLU A 57 21.92 2.43 -15.99
CA GLU A 57 21.68 2.20 -17.42
C GLU A 57 20.53 1.24 -17.66
N PHE A 58 20.03 1.26 -18.89
CA PHE A 58 18.97 0.40 -19.40
C PHE A 58 19.53 -0.44 -20.55
N SER A 59 19.67 -1.74 -20.32
CA SER A 59 20.27 -2.69 -21.27
C SER A 59 19.26 -3.65 -21.90
N ASP A 60 17.98 -3.57 -21.54
CA ASP A 60 16.98 -4.52 -22.05
C ASP A 60 16.57 -4.18 -23.48
N PHE A 61 17.10 -4.91 -24.46
CA PHE A 61 16.77 -4.69 -25.87
C PHE A 61 15.30 -5.00 -26.24
N GLN A 62 14.51 -5.57 -25.31
CA GLN A 62 13.13 -6.01 -25.59
C GLN A 62 12.05 -4.95 -25.36
N ASP A 63 12.29 -3.97 -24.49
CA ASP A 63 11.35 -2.87 -24.21
C ASP A 63 11.90 -1.55 -24.79
N GLY A 64 11.02 -0.65 -25.22
CA GLY A 64 11.46 0.70 -25.60
C GLY A 64 12.10 1.44 -24.41
N LEU A 65 13.24 2.08 -24.62
CA LEU A 65 14.01 2.82 -23.59
C LEU A 65 13.13 3.71 -22.67
N PRO A 66 12.11 4.45 -23.17
CA PRO A 66 11.23 5.24 -22.30
C PRO A 66 10.43 4.42 -21.29
N LYS A 67 9.98 3.22 -21.67
CA LYS A 67 9.20 2.33 -20.80
C LYS A 67 10.08 1.75 -19.70
N GLN A 68 11.34 1.43 -20.01
CA GLN A 68 12.31 0.97 -19.03
C GLN A 68 12.64 2.07 -18.00
N ILE A 69 12.93 3.28 -18.49
CA ILE A 69 13.14 4.47 -17.63
C ILE A 69 11.96 4.67 -16.69
N LEU A 70 10.73 4.67 -17.24
CA LEU A 70 9.52 4.83 -16.45
C LEU A 70 9.37 3.73 -15.39
N ASN A 71 9.64 2.48 -15.75
CA ASN A 71 9.54 1.34 -14.84
C ASN A 71 10.59 1.41 -13.72
N SER A 72 11.83 1.78 -14.01
CA SER A 72 12.87 1.92 -12.97
C SER A 72 12.58 3.08 -12.05
N ILE A 73 12.24 4.27 -12.57
CA ILE A 73 11.82 5.42 -11.76
C ILE A 73 10.65 5.04 -10.83
N ARG A 74 9.65 4.32 -11.35
CA ARG A 74 8.50 3.84 -10.55
C ARG A 74 8.87 2.85 -9.46
N LYS A 75 9.96 2.10 -9.60
CA LYS A 75 10.45 1.13 -8.60
C LYS A 75 11.42 1.75 -7.61
N SER A 76 11.96 2.93 -7.90
CA SER A 76 12.91 3.63 -7.03
C SER A 76 12.25 4.10 -5.73
N HIS A 77 13.05 4.08 -4.67
CA HIS A 77 12.73 4.70 -3.38
C HIS A 77 13.42 6.05 -3.21
N PHE A 78 14.50 6.26 -3.97
CA PHE A 78 15.31 7.46 -3.95
C PHE A 78 16.01 7.59 -5.31
N ALA A 79 16.32 8.82 -5.72
CA ALA A 79 17.11 9.07 -6.92
C ALA A 79 18.22 10.10 -6.73
N ILE A 80 19.31 9.93 -7.48
CA ILE A 80 20.39 10.90 -7.61
C ILE A 80 20.36 11.42 -9.04
N VAL A 81 20.26 12.73 -9.23
CA VAL A 81 20.09 13.34 -10.55
C VAL A 81 21.20 14.35 -10.78
N ASP A 82 22.04 14.10 -11.78
CA ASP A 82 23.11 15.00 -12.17
C ASP A 82 22.74 15.87 -13.38
N ILE A 83 22.54 17.16 -13.13
CA ILE A 83 22.19 18.16 -14.15
C ILE A 83 23.40 18.99 -14.62
N THR A 84 24.61 18.44 -14.54
CA THR A 84 25.85 19.11 -14.97
C THR A 84 25.74 19.67 -16.39
N GLU A 85 25.19 18.92 -17.35
CA GLU A 85 25.05 19.36 -18.75
C GLU A 85 23.65 19.82 -19.15
N ASN A 86 22.69 19.88 -18.22
CA ASN A 86 21.31 20.27 -18.53
C ASN A 86 20.68 19.49 -19.71
N LYS A 87 20.94 18.18 -19.83
CA LYS A 87 20.43 17.39 -20.94
C LYS A 87 18.90 17.26 -20.85
N PRO A 88 18.17 17.36 -21.98
CA PRO A 88 16.71 17.23 -21.97
C PRO A 88 16.18 15.93 -21.37
N ASN A 89 16.85 14.81 -21.59
CA ASN A 89 16.43 13.52 -21.03
C ASN A 89 16.51 13.49 -19.49
N ILE A 90 17.51 14.14 -18.91
CA ILE A 90 17.68 14.22 -17.45
C ILE A 90 16.55 15.06 -16.83
N PHE A 91 16.15 16.16 -17.48
CA PHE A 91 15.00 16.94 -17.01
C PHE A 91 13.68 16.20 -17.17
N PHE A 92 13.51 15.42 -18.24
CA PHE A 92 12.35 14.54 -18.39
C PHE A 92 12.28 13.51 -17.26
N GLU A 93 13.39 12.83 -16.98
CA GLU A 93 13.51 11.86 -15.88
C GLU A 93 13.28 12.52 -14.50
N PHE A 94 13.85 13.70 -14.26
CA PHE A 94 13.62 14.49 -13.06
C PHE A 94 12.15 14.89 -12.89
N GLY A 95 11.49 15.31 -13.97
CA GLY A 95 10.06 15.60 -13.96
C GLY A 95 9.22 14.38 -13.60
N LEU A 96 9.56 13.20 -14.12
CA LEU A 96 8.89 11.94 -13.73
C LEU A 96 9.12 11.60 -12.26
N LEU A 97 10.35 11.72 -11.76
CA LEU A 97 10.68 11.51 -10.35
C LEU A 97 9.83 12.41 -9.44
N LYS A 98 9.67 13.68 -9.80
CA LYS A 98 8.79 14.63 -9.10
C LYS A 98 7.32 14.22 -9.19
N GLY A 99 6.84 13.83 -10.37
CA GLY A 99 5.48 13.36 -10.56
C GLY A 99 5.12 12.12 -9.74
N PHE A 100 6.10 11.23 -9.48
CA PHE A 100 5.93 10.06 -8.61
C PHE A 100 6.28 10.30 -7.15
N ASN A 101 6.58 11.55 -6.76
CA ASN A 101 6.99 11.92 -5.42
C ASN A 101 8.19 11.09 -4.89
N VAL A 102 9.14 10.79 -5.77
CA VAL A 102 10.37 10.07 -5.41
C VAL A 102 11.36 11.08 -4.82
N PRO A 103 11.83 10.89 -3.56
CA PRO A 103 12.88 11.71 -2.98
C PRO A 103 14.09 11.78 -3.91
N THR A 104 14.58 12.98 -4.19
CA THR A 104 15.61 13.20 -5.21
C THR A 104 16.74 14.09 -4.68
N LEU A 105 17.97 13.63 -4.86
CA LEU A 105 19.19 14.40 -4.62
C LEU A 105 19.68 15.00 -5.94
N LEU A 106 19.40 16.28 -6.14
CA LEU A 106 19.80 17.02 -7.34
C LEU A 106 21.21 17.61 -7.17
N ILE A 107 22.13 17.24 -8.07
CA ILE A 107 23.55 17.65 -8.01
C ILE A 107 24.01 18.30 -9.32
N LYS A 108 25.01 19.18 -9.24
CA LYS A 108 25.60 19.86 -10.40
C LYS A 108 27.07 20.21 -10.19
N ALA A 109 27.93 19.94 -11.16
CA ALA A 109 29.33 20.39 -11.10
C ALA A 109 29.41 21.92 -11.19
N ARG A 110 30.17 22.56 -10.30
CA ARG A 110 30.26 24.03 -10.22
C ARG A 110 30.81 24.67 -11.49
N LYS A 111 31.83 24.05 -12.10
CA LYS A 111 32.42 24.49 -13.38
C LYS A 111 31.42 24.49 -14.54
N SER A 112 30.31 23.76 -14.43
CA SER A 112 29.30 23.70 -15.49
C SER A 112 28.33 24.87 -15.48
N PHE A 113 28.29 25.68 -14.41
CA PHE A 113 27.35 26.81 -14.31
C PHE A 113 27.60 27.89 -15.36
N ASP A 114 28.85 28.04 -15.81
CA ASP A 114 29.24 29.03 -16.82
C ASP A 114 28.71 28.66 -18.22
N ASN A 115 28.63 27.35 -18.52
CA ASN A 115 28.24 26.83 -19.83
C ASN A 115 26.79 26.32 -19.87
N PHE A 116 26.24 25.95 -18.71
CA PHE A 116 24.92 25.32 -18.57
C PHE A 116 24.14 25.96 -17.42
N HIS A 117 23.53 27.12 -17.72
CA HIS A 117 22.73 27.86 -16.76
C HIS A 117 21.48 27.11 -16.32
N LEU A 118 21.13 27.22 -15.04
CA LEU A 118 19.97 26.54 -14.49
C LEU A 118 18.67 27.18 -14.96
N PRO A 119 17.67 26.37 -15.35
CA PRO A 119 16.29 26.83 -15.44
C PRO A 119 15.84 27.45 -14.11
N ALA A 120 15.05 28.53 -14.20
CA ALA A 120 14.57 29.25 -13.02
C ALA A 120 13.77 28.33 -12.07
N ASP A 121 12.97 27.43 -12.64
CA ASP A 121 12.05 26.55 -11.90
C ASP A 121 12.74 25.56 -10.96
N ILE A 122 14.03 25.28 -11.16
CA ILE A 122 14.78 24.27 -10.38
C ILE A 122 15.97 24.86 -9.62
N LYS A 123 16.14 26.19 -9.66
CA LYS A 123 17.32 26.86 -9.13
C LYS A 123 17.47 26.65 -7.62
N ASP A 124 16.34 26.64 -6.92
CA ASP A 124 16.27 26.46 -5.46
C ASP A 124 16.22 24.98 -5.04
N GLU A 125 16.14 24.06 -6.02
CA GLU A 125 16.05 22.62 -5.78
C GLU A 125 17.41 21.92 -5.77
N ILE A 126 18.48 22.62 -6.13
CA ILE A 126 19.83 22.04 -6.11
C ILE A 126 20.23 21.80 -4.67
N ALA A 127 20.33 20.52 -4.32
CA ALA A 127 20.84 20.12 -3.04
C ALA A 127 22.32 20.53 -2.92
N HIS A 128 23.15 20.16 -3.91
CA HIS A 128 24.59 20.42 -3.86
C HIS A 128 25.24 20.74 -5.20
N SER A 129 26.10 21.77 -5.19
CA SER A 129 27.15 21.94 -6.19
C SER A 129 28.47 21.31 -5.71
N TYR A 130 29.27 20.81 -6.64
CA TYR A 130 30.56 20.16 -6.36
C TYR A 130 31.67 20.64 -7.31
N ASP A 131 32.88 20.83 -6.77
CA ASP A 131 34.10 21.18 -7.52
C ASP A 131 34.93 19.91 -7.87
N SER A 132 34.77 18.85 -7.09
CA SER A 132 35.40 17.53 -7.31
C SER A 132 34.49 16.39 -6.81
N PHE A 133 34.76 15.16 -7.27
CA PHE A 133 34.02 14.00 -6.77
C PHE A 133 34.28 13.68 -5.29
N GLU A 134 35.46 14.04 -4.77
CA GLU A 134 35.75 13.92 -3.34
C GLU A 134 34.85 14.86 -2.51
N GLU A 135 34.66 16.09 -2.98
CA GLU A 135 33.74 17.03 -2.34
C GLU A 135 32.29 16.56 -2.44
N LEU A 136 31.88 16.07 -3.62
CA LEU A 136 30.57 15.47 -3.84
C LEU A 136 30.33 14.34 -2.82
N ARG A 137 31.30 13.43 -2.67
CA ARG A 137 31.22 12.32 -1.72
C ARG A 137 31.00 12.81 -0.30
N ARG A 138 31.85 13.71 0.17
CA ARG A 138 31.74 14.29 1.52
C ARG A 138 30.39 14.96 1.79
N LYS A 139 29.83 15.68 0.80
CA LYS A 139 28.54 16.38 0.94
C LYS A 139 27.35 15.43 0.90
N CYS A 140 27.36 14.50 -0.06
CA CYS A 140 26.21 13.64 -0.34
C CYS A 140 26.07 12.46 0.62
N THR A 141 27.17 11.90 1.14
CA THR A 141 27.10 10.70 2.02
C THR A 141 26.16 10.92 3.20
N ASN A 142 26.26 12.05 3.91
CA ASN A 142 25.39 12.33 5.06
C ASN A 142 23.91 12.46 4.67
N ILE A 143 23.61 13.04 3.51
CA ILE A 143 22.23 13.12 3.02
C ILE A 143 21.69 11.73 2.68
N VAL A 144 22.50 10.91 1.99
CA VAL A 144 22.11 9.54 1.65
C VAL A 144 21.92 8.70 2.93
N VAL A 145 22.74 8.89 3.96
CA VAL A 145 22.54 8.26 5.28
C VAL A 145 21.19 8.68 5.89
N ILE A 146 20.87 9.98 5.90
CA ILE A 146 19.59 10.46 6.43
C ILE A 146 18.43 9.86 5.65
N LEU A 147 18.51 9.83 4.31
CA LEU A 147 17.48 9.27 3.45
C LEU A 147 17.31 7.77 3.66
N PHE A 148 18.39 7.01 3.75
CA PHE A 148 18.33 5.57 4.06
C PHE A 148 17.70 5.34 5.43
N LYS A 149 18.11 6.08 6.46
CA LYS A 149 17.48 6.00 7.77
C LYS A 149 16.00 6.39 7.71
N GLN A 150 15.63 7.41 6.95
CA GLN A 150 14.23 7.79 6.76
C GLN A 150 13.45 6.70 6.06
N LEU A 151 13.96 6.11 4.98
CA LEU A 151 13.33 5.00 4.28
C LEU A 151 13.15 3.80 5.21
N LEU A 152 14.21 3.41 5.93
CA LEU A 152 14.21 2.28 6.86
C LEU A 152 13.39 2.52 8.14
N ASN A 153 13.19 3.78 8.55
CA ASN A 153 12.33 4.17 9.67
C ASN A 153 10.88 4.47 9.25
N SER A 154 10.66 4.89 8.01
CA SER A 154 9.34 5.06 7.42
C SER A 154 8.65 3.71 7.21
N ASP A 155 9.42 2.62 7.30
CA ASP A 155 8.93 1.27 7.56
C ASP A 155 8.38 1.15 8.98
N THR A 156 7.16 1.63 9.10
CA THR A 156 6.18 1.01 9.97
C THR A 156 6.17 -0.51 9.66
N LEU A 157 6.03 -1.41 10.66
CA LEU A 157 5.95 -2.87 10.43
C LEU A 157 4.95 -3.26 9.34
N TYR A 158 3.98 -2.38 9.18
CA TYR A 158 3.01 -2.34 8.13
C TYR A 158 3.62 -2.58 6.73
N ASN A 159 4.65 -1.86 6.26
CA ASN A 159 5.21 -2.11 4.90
C ASN A 159 5.82 -3.51 4.74
N VAL A 160 6.48 -4.02 5.80
CA VAL A 160 7.15 -5.32 5.78
C VAL A 160 6.16 -6.49 5.82
N HIS A 161 4.99 -6.28 6.43
CA HIS A 161 3.98 -7.32 6.61
C HIS A 161 2.69 -7.08 5.82
N LEU A 162 2.64 -6.00 5.04
CA LEU A 162 1.48 -5.62 4.25
C LEU A 162 1.00 -6.80 3.39
N ASN A 163 1.95 -7.49 2.76
CA ASN A 163 1.65 -8.63 1.92
C ASN A 163 1.14 -9.88 2.66
N LYS A 164 1.42 -9.97 3.96
CA LYS A 164 0.92 -11.02 4.84
C LYS A 164 -0.47 -10.71 5.39
N ILE A 165 -0.84 -9.43 5.46
CA ILE A 165 -2.09 -8.95 6.06
C ILE A 165 -3.16 -8.66 5.00
N TRP A 166 -2.76 -8.13 3.84
CA TRP A 166 -3.64 -7.75 2.73
C TRP A 166 -3.35 -8.61 1.49
N PHE A 167 -2.61 -8.07 0.51
CA PHE A 167 -2.39 -8.69 -0.81
C PHE A 167 -0.89 -8.79 -1.16
N PRO A 168 -0.48 -9.69 -2.06
CA PRO A 168 0.90 -9.78 -2.53
C PRO A 168 1.47 -8.43 -3.01
N ASN A 169 2.79 -8.21 -2.96
CA ASN A 169 3.43 -6.91 -3.20
C ASN A 169 3.06 -6.21 -4.52
N ASN A 170 2.70 -6.96 -5.57
CA ASN A 170 2.36 -6.42 -6.88
C ASN A 170 1.09 -7.10 -7.42
N PRO A 171 -0.09 -6.82 -6.85
CA PRO A 171 -1.32 -7.35 -7.37
C PRO A 171 -1.72 -6.50 -8.58
N ASP A 172 -1.74 -7.10 -9.77
CA ASP A 172 -2.11 -6.38 -11.00
C ASP A 172 -3.51 -5.75 -10.90
N THR A 173 -4.45 -6.47 -10.29
CA THR A 173 -5.84 -6.05 -10.07
C THR A 173 -6.36 -6.62 -8.76
N ILE A 174 -7.10 -5.79 -8.00
CA ILE A 174 -7.87 -6.20 -6.84
C ILE A 174 -9.31 -5.74 -7.05
N HIS A 175 -10.25 -6.68 -7.08
CA HIS A 175 -11.67 -6.40 -7.25
C HIS A 175 -12.27 -6.01 -5.90
N VAL A 176 -12.77 -4.78 -5.77
CA VAL A 176 -13.42 -4.29 -4.55
C VAL A 176 -14.91 -4.51 -4.67
N ILE A 177 -15.48 -5.25 -3.73
CA ILE A 177 -16.87 -5.73 -3.79
C ILE A 177 -17.57 -5.28 -2.51
N GLY A 178 -18.52 -4.36 -2.63
CA GLY A 178 -19.37 -3.90 -1.52
C GLY A 178 -20.75 -4.56 -1.54
N PRO A 179 -21.52 -4.46 -0.44
CA PRO A 179 -22.93 -4.87 -0.44
C PRO A 179 -23.74 -3.94 -1.36
N PRO A 180 -24.87 -4.40 -1.92
CA PRO A 180 -25.77 -3.53 -2.65
C PRO A 180 -26.41 -2.49 -1.72
N GLU A 181 -26.66 -1.29 -2.22
CA GLU A 181 -27.53 -0.32 -1.54
C GLU A 181 -29.00 -0.76 -1.68
N THR A 182 -29.68 -0.96 -0.56
CA THR A 182 -31.09 -1.38 -0.52
C THR A 182 -32.01 -0.18 -0.74
N GLU A 183 -31.66 0.99 -0.21
CA GLU A 183 -32.42 2.24 -0.36
C GLU A 183 -31.86 3.11 -1.51
N LYS A 184 -31.89 2.56 -2.73
CA LYS A 184 -31.33 3.23 -3.92
C LYS A 184 -32.03 4.57 -4.17
N SER A 185 -31.25 5.65 -4.14
CA SER A 185 -31.72 6.97 -4.58
C SER A 185 -32.08 6.96 -6.08
N GLN A 186 -32.85 7.95 -6.53
CA GLN A 186 -33.14 8.17 -7.97
C GLN A 186 -31.89 8.38 -8.86
N TYR A 187 -30.73 8.65 -8.24
CA TYR A 187 -29.45 8.85 -8.92
C TYR A 187 -28.64 7.55 -9.08
N ALA A 188 -29.09 6.44 -8.49
CA ALA A 188 -28.41 5.14 -8.60
C ALA A 188 -28.60 4.50 -10.00
N SER A 189 -29.59 4.93 -10.78
CA SER A 189 -29.84 4.36 -12.12
C SER A 189 -28.89 4.94 -13.18
N PRO A 190 -28.25 4.10 -14.03
CA PRO A 190 -27.45 4.57 -15.17
C PRO A 190 -28.23 5.40 -16.21
N ILE A 191 -29.57 5.31 -16.20
CA ILE A 191 -30.45 6.11 -17.08
C ILE A 191 -30.63 7.53 -16.54
N SER A 192 -30.33 7.75 -15.26
CA SER A 192 -30.40 9.07 -14.65
C SER A 192 -29.35 10.01 -15.25
N LYS A 193 -29.75 11.23 -15.59
CA LYS A 193 -28.83 12.27 -16.08
C LYS A 193 -27.76 12.63 -15.03
N ASN A 194 -28.07 12.43 -13.76
CA ASN A 194 -27.17 12.67 -12.63
C ASN A 194 -26.78 11.33 -11.99
N TYR A 195 -26.43 10.35 -12.80
CA TYR A 195 -26.04 9.02 -12.33
C TYR A 195 -24.85 9.10 -11.36
N ILE A 196 -25.00 8.49 -10.18
CA ILE A 196 -23.97 8.35 -9.15
C ILE A 196 -23.83 6.86 -8.85
N PHE A 197 -22.75 6.25 -9.36
CA PHE A 197 -22.47 4.82 -9.16
C PHE A 197 -22.44 4.43 -7.68
N LEU A 198 -21.83 5.25 -6.82
CA LEU A 198 -21.71 4.98 -5.39
C LEU A 198 -23.06 4.82 -4.69
N ASN A 199 -24.16 5.37 -5.24
CA ASN A 199 -25.51 5.19 -4.68
C ASN A 199 -26.09 3.78 -4.94
N ASN A 200 -25.33 2.89 -5.58
CA ASN A 200 -25.66 1.46 -5.68
C ASN A 200 -24.92 0.61 -4.63
N LEU A 201 -24.03 1.20 -3.84
CA LEU A 201 -23.16 0.48 -2.91
C LEU A 201 -23.49 0.86 -1.47
N GLY A 202 -23.62 -0.13 -0.60
CA GLY A 202 -23.54 0.07 0.84
C GLY A 202 -22.08 0.21 1.32
N ASP A 203 -21.91 0.57 2.59
CA ASP A 203 -20.60 0.71 3.24
C ASP A 203 -19.58 1.61 2.50
N ILE A 204 -20.08 2.67 1.85
CA ILE A 204 -19.28 3.58 1.01
C ILE A 204 -18.05 4.11 1.76
N ASP A 205 -18.19 4.49 3.03
CA ASP A 205 -17.07 4.99 3.85
C ASP A 205 -15.94 3.97 3.97
N SER A 206 -16.28 2.69 4.15
CA SER A 206 -15.32 1.60 4.23
C SER A 206 -14.64 1.35 2.89
N ILE A 207 -15.41 1.42 1.79
CA ILE A 207 -14.87 1.33 0.42
C ILE A 207 -13.85 2.44 0.19
N LEU A 208 -14.19 3.70 0.50
CA LEU A 208 -13.31 4.84 0.33
C LEU A 208 -12.04 4.73 1.18
N GLU A 209 -12.16 4.31 2.44
CA GLU A 209 -11.02 4.07 3.34
C GLU A 209 -10.06 3.04 2.76
N VAL A 210 -10.59 1.87 2.35
CA VAL A 210 -9.78 0.78 1.79
C VAL A 210 -9.19 1.17 0.44
N MET A 211 -9.92 1.86 -0.43
CA MET A 211 -9.39 2.29 -1.72
C MET A 211 -8.24 3.29 -1.57
N ASN A 212 -8.37 4.26 -0.67
CA ASN A 212 -7.29 5.20 -0.38
C ASN A 212 -6.06 4.47 0.14
N PHE A 213 -6.28 3.57 1.09
CA PHE A 213 -5.26 2.72 1.65
C PHE A 213 -4.54 1.86 0.59
N LEU A 214 -5.29 1.16 -0.28
CA LEU A 214 -4.71 0.31 -1.32
C LEU A 214 -3.94 1.14 -2.36
N ASN A 215 -4.47 2.29 -2.79
CA ASN A 215 -3.78 3.16 -3.74
C ASN A 215 -2.47 3.76 -3.20
N ARG A 216 -2.39 4.04 -1.89
CA ARG A 216 -1.16 4.53 -1.26
C ARG A 216 -0.07 3.47 -1.20
N ASN A 217 -0.46 2.21 -1.01
CA ASN A 217 0.45 1.15 -0.61
C ASN A 217 0.77 0.13 -1.72
N TYR A 218 -0.08 0.01 -2.73
CA TYR A 218 0.18 -0.77 -3.92
C TYR A 218 0.35 0.17 -5.11
N ARG A 219 1.46 0.03 -5.84
CA ARG A 219 1.75 0.89 -7.01
C ARG A 219 1.15 0.27 -8.27
N ASN A 220 0.52 1.10 -9.13
CA ASN A 220 -0.03 0.70 -10.44
C ASN A 220 -1.11 -0.39 -10.42
N ILE A 221 -1.75 -0.58 -9.28
CA ILE A 221 -2.89 -1.45 -9.05
C ILE A 221 -4.13 -0.93 -9.78
N LYS A 222 -4.93 -1.84 -10.33
CA LYS A 222 -6.31 -1.55 -10.75
C LYS A 222 -7.28 -1.94 -9.64
N LEU A 223 -8.19 -1.03 -9.30
CA LEU A 223 -9.22 -1.20 -8.26
C LEU A 223 -10.64 -1.05 -8.85
N PRO A 224 -11.08 -1.95 -9.74
CA PRO A 224 -12.48 -1.94 -10.17
C PRO A 224 -13.38 -2.24 -8.97
N ILE A 225 -14.45 -1.44 -8.85
CA ILE A 225 -15.43 -1.53 -7.76
C ILE A 225 -16.70 -2.15 -8.32
N TYR A 226 -17.33 -3.02 -7.54
CA TYR A 226 -18.57 -3.69 -7.89
C TYR A 226 -19.53 -3.67 -6.70
N SER A 227 -20.81 -3.58 -7.02
CA SER A 227 -21.85 -4.09 -6.12
C SER A 227 -21.84 -5.62 -6.18
N ALA A 228 -22.15 -6.29 -5.08
CA ALA A 228 -22.07 -7.75 -5.00
C ALA A 228 -22.96 -8.46 -6.04
N ASP A 229 -24.13 -7.89 -6.36
CA ASP A 229 -25.08 -8.39 -7.37
C ASP A 229 -24.58 -8.22 -8.83
N GLU A 230 -23.69 -7.26 -9.07
CA GLU A 230 -23.09 -6.97 -10.38
C GLU A 230 -21.76 -7.71 -10.60
N PHE A 231 -21.15 -8.25 -9.53
CA PHE A 231 -19.86 -8.91 -9.60
C PHE A 231 -19.94 -10.29 -10.29
N LYS A 232 -19.35 -10.41 -11.49
CA LYS A 232 -19.38 -11.64 -12.31
C LYS A 232 -18.02 -11.92 -12.94
N ASN A 233 -17.70 -13.20 -13.13
CA ASN A 233 -16.53 -13.71 -13.90
C ASN A 233 -15.13 -13.43 -13.35
N HIS A 234 -15.01 -12.89 -12.13
CA HIS A 234 -13.72 -12.52 -11.51
C HIS A 234 -13.48 -13.20 -10.15
N ILE A 235 -14.26 -14.22 -9.80
CA ILE A 235 -14.22 -14.87 -8.48
C ILE A 235 -12.87 -15.55 -8.17
N GLU A 236 -12.03 -15.81 -9.16
CA GLU A 236 -10.69 -16.42 -9.04
C GLU A 236 -9.56 -15.38 -8.88
N ASP A 237 -9.86 -14.08 -8.96
CA ASP A 237 -8.88 -13.00 -8.87
C ASP A 237 -8.59 -12.60 -7.41
N ASN A 238 -7.81 -11.53 -7.19
CA ASN A 238 -7.64 -10.98 -5.85
C ASN A 238 -8.90 -10.21 -5.46
N LEU A 239 -9.50 -10.55 -4.32
CA LEU A 239 -10.79 -10.01 -3.91
C LEU A 239 -10.66 -9.23 -2.60
N MET A 240 -11.20 -8.01 -2.60
CA MET A 240 -11.49 -7.23 -1.41
C MET A 240 -13.00 -7.23 -1.24
N VAL A 241 -13.51 -7.94 -0.23
CA VAL A 241 -14.94 -8.08 0.01
C VAL A 241 -15.31 -7.33 1.28
N LEU A 242 -16.14 -6.30 1.11
CA LEU A 242 -16.59 -5.39 2.16
C LEU A 242 -18.08 -5.62 2.44
N GLY A 243 -18.48 -5.55 3.70
CA GLY A 243 -19.86 -5.75 4.13
C GLY A 243 -20.20 -7.21 4.42
N GLY A 244 -21.15 -7.41 5.33
CA GLY A 244 -21.59 -8.72 5.79
C GLY A 244 -22.42 -9.49 4.75
N PRO A 245 -22.72 -10.78 5.01
CA PRO A 245 -23.54 -11.61 4.13
C PRO A 245 -25.03 -11.22 4.10
N GLY A 246 -25.50 -10.33 4.98
CA GLY A 246 -26.90 -9.91 5.09
C GLY A 246 -27.85 -10.99 5.63
N GLU A 247 -29.12 -10.63 5.82
CA GLU A 247 -30.18 -11.59 6.17
C GLU A 247 -30.63 -12.39 4.94
N SER A 248 -30.62 -11.72 3.78
CA SER A 248 -31.04 -12.26 2.50
C SER A 248 -30.02 -11.95 1.40
N ASP A 249 -30.22 -12.57 0.23
CA ASP A 249 -29.41 -12.27 -0.94
C ASP A 249 -29.67 -10.86 -1.51
N GLU A 250 -30.72 -10.16 -1.05
CA GLU A 250 -31.13 -8.86 -1.57
C GLU A 250 -30.48 -7.66 -0.84
N ASP A 251 -30.07 -7.84 0.41
CA ASP A 251 -29.50 -6.80 1.27
C ASP A 251 -28.03 -7.06 1.66
N GLY A 252 -27.56 -8.29 1.48
CA GLY A 252 -26.23 -8.73 1.84
C GLY A 252 -25.20 -8.72 0.71
N ASN A 253 -23.93 -8.84 1.09
CA ASN A 253 -22.87 -9.16 0.16
C ASN A 253 -22.86 -10.67 -0.14
N ILE A 254 -23.51 -11.08 -1.22
CA ILE A 254 -23.59 -12.49 -1.66
C ILE A 254 -22.20 -13.13 -1.87
N VAL A 255 -21.18 -12.34 -2.21
CA VAL A 255 -19.80 -12.83 -2.38
C VAL A 255 -19.19 -13.13 -1.00
N CYS A 256 -19.49 -12.32 0.00
CA CYS A 256 -19.13 -12.56 1.40
C CYS A 256 -19.74 -13.90 1.88
N ALA A 257 -21.05 -14.10 1.66
CA ALA A 257 -21.74 -15.34 2.03
C ALA A 257 -21.10 -16.57 1.37
N LEU A 258 -20.81 -16.49 0.06
CA LEU A 258 -20.14 -17.56 -0.69
C LEU A 258 -18.75 -17.90 -0.12
N LEU A 259 -17.95 -16.90 0.21
CA LEU A 259 -16.61 -17.10 0.74
C LEU A 259 -16.65 -17.67 2.17
N MET A 260 -17.57 -17.19 3.01
CA MET A 260 -17.83 -17.75 4.34
C MET A 260 -18.32 -19.20 4.27
N ASP A 261 -19.07 -19.59 3.23
CA ASP A 261 -19.44 -20.99 3.02
C ASP A 261 -18.20 -21.87 2.73
N LYS A 262 -17.22 -21.37 1.96
CA LYS A 262 -16.02 -22.14 1.59
C LYS A 262 -14.95 -22.20 2.69
N MET A 263 -15.00 -21.29 3.65
CA MET A 263 -13.97 -21.14 4.68
C MET A 263 -14.51 -21.50 6.06
N ASN A 264 -13.69 -22.10 6.92
CA ASN A 264 -14.07 -22.48 8.30
C ASN A 264 -14.07 -21.27 9.26
N VAL A 265 -14.74 -20.19 8.85
CA VAL A 265 -14.86 -18.95 9.62
C VAL A 265 -15.57 -19.21 10.95
N LYS A 266 -15.17 -18.50 12.00
CA LYS A 266 -15.76 -18.64 13.35
C LYS A 266 -16.86 -17.61 13.65
N VAL A 267 -17.18 -16.80 12.65
CA VAL A 267 -18.24 -15.80 12.71
C VAL A 267 -19.45 -16.26 11.91
N SER A 268 -20.64 -16.03 12.45
CA SER A 268 -21.91 -16.14 11.73
C SER A 268 -22.83 -15.00 12.17
N TYR A 269 -24.00 -14.92 11.56
CA TYR A 269 -24.99 -13.89 11.87
C TYR A 269 -26.30 -14.53 12.34
N SER A 270 -27.02 -13.86 13.23
CA SER A 270 -28.39 -14.20 13.57
C SER A 270 -29.24 -12.93 13.60
N PHE A 271 -30.38 -13.00 12.94
CA PHE A 271 -31.34 -11.91 12.84
C PHE A 271 -32.51 -12.25 13.77
N ALA A 272 -32.72 -11.44 14.81
CA ALA A 272 -33.77 -11.69 15.79
C ALA A 272 -34.47 -10.38 16.14
N GLU A 273 -35.79 -10.34 15.94
CA GLU A 273 -36.69 -9.28 16.46
C GLU A 273 -36.14 -7.85 16.26
N GLU A 274 -35.70 -7.54 15.03
CA GLU A 274 -35.14 -6.23 14.59
C GLU A 274 -33.66 -5.96 14.93
N ASP A 275 -32.97 -6.86 15.66
CA ASP A 275 -31.54 -6.74 15.95
C ASP A 275 -30.70 -7.69 15.08
N GLU A 276 -29.68 -7.12 14.44
CA GLU A 276 -28.60 -7.85 13.79
C GLU A 276 -27.55 -8.26 14.84
N LEU A 277 -27.31 -9.57 14.97
CA LEU A 277 -26.34 -10.10 15.92
C LEU A 277 -25.20 -10.81 15.19
N MET A 278 -23.97 -10.46 15.53
CA MET A 278 -22.79 -11.23 15.14
C MET A 278 -22.55 -12.32 16.19
N VAL A 279 -22.47 -13.56 15.74
CA VAL A 279 -22.17 -14.72 16.58
C VAL A 279 -20.73 -15.11 16.38
N TYR A 280 -19.93 -15.12 17.44
CA TYR A 280 -18.53 -15.53 17.41
C TYR A 280 -18.24 -16.48 18.57
N LYS A 281 -17.72 -17.68 18.28
CA LYS A 281 -17.50 -18.75 19.27
C LYS A 281 -18.74 -19.00 20.16
N ASP A 282 -19.90 -19.12 19.53
CA ASP A 282 -21.22 -19.32 20.18
C ASP A 282 -21.69 -18.18 21.10
N GLN A 283 -20.97 -17.05 21.13
CA GLN A 283 -21.38 -15.84 21.85
C GLN A 283 -22.02 -14.85 20.89
N LYS A 284 -23.14 -14.24 21.30
CA LYS A 284 -23.86 -13.24 20.53
C LYS A 284 -23.40 -11.84 20.91
N PHE A 285 -23.13 -11.02 19.90
CA PHE A 285 -22.70 -9.63 20.04
C PHE A 285 -23.66 -8.73 19.27
N SER A 286 -24.08 -7.63 19.89
CA SER A 286 -24.93 -6.59 19.29
C SER A 286 -24.24 -5.23 19.36
N ALA A 287 -24.59 -4.34 18.43
CA ALA A 287 -24.20 -2.94 18.54
C ALA A 287 -24.81 -2.30 19.80
N THR A 288 -24.07 -1.37 20.41
CA THR A 288 -24.54 -0.61 21.58
C THR A 288 -24.88 0.81 21.20
N TYR A 289 -26.02 1.29 21.71
CA TYR A 289 -26.56 2.60 21.40
C TYR A 289 -26.58 3.53 22.62
N ARG A 290 -26.39 4.83 22.40
CA ARG A 290 -26.64 5.89 23.39
C ARG A 290 -27.40 7.04 22.73
N GLY A 291 -28.65 7.25 23.14
CA GLY A 291 -29.52 8.29 22.56
C GLY A 291 -29.77 8.07 21.06
N GLY A 292 -30.00 6.81 20.64
CA GLY A 292 -30.24 6.44 19.24
C GLY A 292 -28.99 6.43 18.35
N LYS A 293 -27.81 6.72 18.90
CA LYS A 293 -26.54 6.71 18.16
C LYS A 293 -25.70 5.50 18.54
N VAL A 294 -25.12 4.84 17.55
CA VAL A 294 -24.13 3.77 17.77
C VAL A 294 -22.92 4.36 18.50
N ILE A 295 -22.56 3.75 19.63
CA ILE A 295 -21.34 4.06 20.40
C ILE A 295 -20.33 2.91 20.38
N LYS A 296 -20.79 1.71 20.05
CA LYS A 296 -19.96 0.52 19.92
C LYS A 296 -20.56 -0.41 18.88
N ASP A 297 -19.71 -0.96 18.04
CA ASP A 297 -20.01 -1.96 17.03
C ASP A 297 -18.98 -3.09 17.13
N TYR A 298 -19.03 -4.08 16.24
CA TYR A 298 -18.10 -5.19 16.16
C TYR A 298 -17.66 -5.37 14.71
N GLY A 299 -16.35 -5.53 14.55
CA GLY A 299 -15.69 -5.69 13.26
C GLY A 299 -15.05 -7.07 13.14
N TYR A 300 -14.96 -7.53 11.89
CA TYR A 300 -14.30 -8.76 11.51
C TYR A 300 -13.40 -8.51 10.31
N PHE A 301 -12.18 -9.04 10.40
CA PHE A 301 -11.19 -9.00 9.34
C PHE A 301 -10.63 -10.40 9.13
N ALA A 302 -10.61 -10.88 7.89
CA ALA A 302 -9.93 -12.11 7.54
C ALA A 302 -9.14 -11.94 6.26
N ARG A 303 -8.04 -12.69 6.17
CA ARG A 303 -7.22 -12.81 4.97
C ARG A 303 -6.91 -14.27 4.74
N PHE A 304 -7.06 -14.74 3.51
CA PHE A 304 -6.81 -16.14 3.13
C PHE A 304 -6.56 -16.30 1.62
N PRO A 305 -5.91 -17.40 1.16
CA PRO A 305 -5.84 -17.74 -0.25
C PRO A 305 -7.23 -17.90 -0.84
N ASN A 306 -7.46 -17.39 -2.03
CA ASN A 306 -8.76 -17.49 -2.68
C ASN A 306 -9.16 -18.97 -2.86
N PRO A 307 -10.32 -19.42 -2.34
CA PRO A 307 -10.72 -20.83 -2.38
C PRO A 307 -10.97 -21.36 -3.79
N PHE A 308 -11.19 -20.47 -4.77
CA PHE A 308 -11.35 -20.80 -6.20
C PHE A 308 -10.01 -20.75 -6.96
N ASN A 309 -9.03 -19.99 -6.47
CA ASN A 309 -7.67 -19.93 -7.03
C ASN A 309 -6.61 -19.62 -5.95
N PRO A 310 -5.90 -20.61 -5.41
CA PRO A 310 -4.94 -20.41 -4.32
C PRO A 310 -3.74 -19.51 -4.65
N LYS A 311 -3.56 -19.09 -5.90
CA LYS A 311 -2.54 -18.09 -6.29
C LYS A 311 -2.99 -16.66 -6.05
N SER A 312 -4.29 -16.43 -5.91
CA SER A 312 -4.90 -15.15 -5.57
C SER A 312 -5.23 -15.09 -4.08
N SER A 313 -5.45 -13.89 -3.55
CA SER A 313 -5.81 -13.67 -2.15
C SER A 313 -7.19 -13.05 -2.00
N VAL A 314 -7.85 -13.38 -0.90
CA VAL A 314 -9.10 -12.76 -0.45
C VAL A 314 -8.82 -12.05 0.86
N VAL A 315 -9.30 -10.81 0.95
CA VAL A 315 -9.47 -10.08 2.20
C VAL A 315 -10.95 -9.84 2.40
N LEU A 316 -11.46 -10.27 3.55
CA LEU A 316 -12.87 -10.19 3.94
C LEU A 316 -12.99 -9.22 5.12
N ILE A 317 -13.80 -8.18 4.97
CA ILE A 317 -13.98 -7.12 5.96
C ILE A 317 -15.46 -6.88 6.14
N HIS A 318 -15.98 -7.13 7.34
CA HIS A 318 -17.39 -6.89 7.63
C HIS A 318 -17.61 -6.54 9.11
N GLY A 319 -18.84 -6.19 9.46
CA GLY A 319 -19.25 -5.77 10.79
C GLY A 319 -20.74 -6.05 11.02
N ILE A 320 -21.28 -5.68 12.19
CA ILE A 320 -22.73 -5.69 12.39
C ILE A 320 -23.33 -4.56 11.55
N HIS A 321 -22.86 -3.32 11.74
CA HIS A 321 -23.25 -2.19 10.90
C HIS A 321 -22.03 -1.54 10.22
N THR A 322 -22.27 -0.50 9.43
CA THR A 322 -21.24 0.23 8.68
C THR A 322 -20.08 0.70 9.55
N PHE A 323 -20.31 1.06 10.82
CA PHE A 323 -19.23 1.43 11.74
C PHE A 323 -18.30 0.25 12.05
N GLY A 324 -18.84 -0.95 12.23
CA GLY A 324 -18.08 -2.19 12.40
C GLY A 324 -17.23 -2.52 11.18
N VAL A 325 -17.79 -2.38 9.97
CA VAL A 325 -17.07 -2.58 8.69
C VAL A 325 -15.91 -1.58 8.58
N LEU A 326 -16.16 -0.30 8.86
CA LEU A 326 -15.13 0.75 8.81
C LEU A 326 -14.06 0.54 9.88
N GLY A 327 -14.44 0.09 11.07
CA GLY A 327 -13.50 -0.28 12.13
C GLY A 327 -12.60 -1.42 11.72
N ALA A 328 -13.17 -2.44 11.06
CA ALA A 328 -12.42 -3.56 10.54
C ALA A 328 -11.44 -3.16 9.43
N ALA A 329 -11.84 -2.27 8.51
CA ALA A 329 -10.95 -1.68 7.52
C ALA A 329 -9.80 -0.91 8.18
N LYS A 330 -10.10 -0.08 9.19
CA LYS A 330 -9.11 0.72 9.92
C LYS A 330 -8.13 -0.12 10.74
N ALA A 331 -8.56 -1.26 11.27
CA ALA A 331 -7.75 -2.10 12.17
C ALA A 331 -6.43 -2.57 11.56
N PHE A 332 -6.34 -2.65 10.23
CA PHE A 332 -5.12 -3.01 9.50
C PHE A 332 -4.72 -1.96 8.45
N SER A 333 -5.16 -0.72 8.62
CA SER A 333 -4.88 0.42 7.74
C SER A 333 -3.52 1.09 8.01
N ASP A 334 -3.30 2.30 7.46
CA ASP A 334 -2.12 3.15 7.71
C ASP A 334 -2.15 3.81 9.11
N HIS A 335 -3.20 3.60 9.90
CA HIS A 335 -3.33 4.20 11.22
C HIS A 335 -2.21 3.73 12.17
N PRO A 336 -1.60 4.59 13.01
CA PRO A 336 -0.51 4.18 13.92
C PRO A 336 -0.85 2.97 14.80
N SER A 337 -2.08 2.90 15.33
CA SER A 337 -2.56 1.76 16.13
C SER A 337 -2.63 0.45 15.34
N ALA A 338 -2.87 0.50 14.02
CA ALA A 338 -2.94 -0.70 13.17
C ALA A 338 -1.59 -1.45 13.14
N GLN A 339 -0.47 -0.75 13.33
CA GLN A 339 0.84 -1.40 13.46
C GLN A 339 0.93 -2.31 14.68
N GLY A 340 0.24 -1.95 15.77
CA GLY A 340 0.10 -2.79 16.96
C GLY A 340 -0.63 -4.09 16.63
N ASN A 341 -1.72 -3.99 15.89
CA ASN A 341 -2.52 -5.14 15.44
C ASN A 341 -1.71 -6.08 14.55
N ILE A 342 -0.96 -5.54 13.58
CA ILE A 342 -0.08 -6.32 12.71
C ILE A 342 0.96 -7.08 13.55
N ARG A 343 1.60 -6.44 14.53
CA ARG A 343 2.54 -7.13 15.44
C ARG A 343 1.88 -8.29 16.16
N LYS A 344 0.67 -8.10 16.69
CA LYS A 344 -0.09 -9.14 17.41
C LYS A 344 -0.38 -10.34 16.51
N VAL A 345 -0.85 -10.12 15.29
CA VAL A 345 -1.09 -11.19 14.30
C VAL A 345 0.19 -11.94 13.98
N MET A 346 1.26 -11.22 13.65
CA MET A 346 2.55 -11.80 13.26
C MET A 346 3.16 -12.62 14.40
N LYS A 347 3.07 -12.13 15.64
CA LYS A 347 3.54 -12.83 16.84
C LYS A 347 2.73 -14.10 17.13
N LYS A 348 1.40 -14.03 17.02
CA LYS A 348 0.51 -15.14 17.37
C LYS A 348 0.61 -16.30 16.39
N LEU A 349 0.63 -16.00 15.09
CA LEU A 349 0.47 -17.02 14.04
C LEU A 349 1.77 -17.41 13.34
N THR A 350 2.89 -16.72 13.61
CA THR A 350 4.21 -17.00 13.00
C THR A 350 4.10 -17.14 11.47
N LEU A 351 3.49 -16.12 10.83
CA LEU A 351 3.21 -16.13 9.39
C LEU A 351 4.51 -15.95 8.60
N ASP A 352 5.28 -17.03 8.40
CA ASP A 352 6.54 -17.00 7.65
C ASP A 352 6.32 -17.07 6.12
N ASP A 353 5.24 -17.72 5.65
CA ASP A 353 4.88 -17.84 4.22
C ASP A 353 3.54 -17.15 3.92
N ILE A 354 3.51 -16.32 2.87
CA ILE A 354 2.33 -15.64 2.35
C ILE A 354 1.24 -16.62 1.89
N LYS A 355 1.62 -17.82 1.45
CA LYS A 355 0.68 -18.90 1.09
C LYS A 355 0.01 -19.53 2.31
N GLN A 356 0.59 -19.33 3.49
CA GLN A 356 0.10 -19.83 4.77
C GLN A 356 -0.59 -18.75 5.62
N ALA A 357 -0.54 -17.48 5.23
CA ALA A 357 -1.16 -16.38 5.96
C ALA A 357 -2.70 -16.41 5.87
N SER A 358 -3.32 -17.43 6.47
CA SER A 358 -4.76 -17.57 6.57
C SER A 358 -5.17 -17.30 8.01
N PHE A 359 -5.84 -16.19 8.25
CA PHE A 359 -6.26 -15.80 9.59
C PHE A 359 -7.56 -15.02 9.57
N GLU A 360 -8.20 -14.98 10.73
CA GLU A 360 -9.33 -14.12 11.02
C GLU A 360 -9.13 -13.41 12.36
N CYS A 361 -9.78 -12.26 12.49
CA CYS A 361 -9.77 -11.39 13.66
C CYS A 361 -11.19 -10.89 13.89
N PHE A 362 -11.64 -10.96 15.14
CA PHE A 362 -12.90 -10.37 15.60
C PHE A 362 -12.59 -9.37 16.72
N PHE A 363 -13.21 -8.20 16.72
CA PHE A 363 -12.90 -7.17 17.72
C PHE A 363 -14.03 -6.14 17.90
N PRO A 364 -14.15 -5.55 19.11
CA PRO A 364 -15.04 -4.42 19.32
C PRO A 364 -14.52 -3.17 18.58
N VAL A 365 -15.45 -2.34 18.14
CA VAL A 365 -15.19 -1.08 17.44
C VAL A 365 -15.87 0.05 18.20
N ASP A 366 -15.06 0.96 18.77
CA ASP A 366 -15.59 2.12 19.48
C ASP A 366 -15.93 3.25 18.51
N VAL A 367 -17.12 3.82 18.70
CA VAL A 367 -17.64 4.95 17.90
C VAL A 367 -17.71 6.19 18.79
N LEU A 368 -16.82 7.15 18.55
CA LEU A 368 -16.75 8.41 19.28
C LEU A 368 -17.17 9.55 18.39
N GLN A 369 -18.23 10.26 18.78
CA GLN A 369 -18.76 11.40 18.01
C GLN A 369 -19.08 11.05 16.54
N GLN A 370 -19.60 9.83 16.29
CA GLN A 370 -19.88 9.31 14.94
C GLN A 370 -18.63 9.08 14.08
N SER A 371 -17.45 9.04 14.71
CA SER A 371 -16.20 8.64 14.08
C SER A 371 -15.70 7.34 14.68
N VAL A 372 -15.21 6.46 13.81
CA VAL A 372 -14.63 5.17 14.22
C VAL A 372 -13.19 5.36 14.64
N VAL A 373 -12.90 4.95 15.88
CA VAL A 373 -11.54 4.82 16.40
C VAL A 373 -10.92 3.54 15.83
N CYS A 374 -9.65 3.59 15.41
CA CYS A 374 -8.93 2.39 14.98
C CYS A 374 -8.94 1.36 16.14
N PRO A 375 -9.53 0.17 15.94
CA PRO A 375 -9.60 -0.84 16.98
C PRO A 375 -8.22 -1.33 17.42
N ASP A 376 -8.08 -1.67 18.70
CA ASP A 376 -6.95 -2.44 19.21
C ASP A 376 -7.39 -3.91 19.36
N ILE A 377 -6.80 -4.81 18.58
CA ILE A 377 -7.24 -6.21 18.50
C ILE A 377 -6.63 -6.98 19.65
N ASP A 378 -7.41 -7.84 20.29
CA ASP A 378 -6.93 -8.75 21.33
C ASP A 378 -6.39 -10.07 20.71
N GLU A 379 -5.22 -10.53 21.16
CA GLU A 379 -4.52 -11.74 20.68
C GLU A 379 -5.35 -13.02 20.81
N ASP A 380 -6.37 -13.06 21.69
CA ASP A 380 -7.26 -14.20 21.87
C ASP A 380 -8.36 -14.32 20.80
N TYR A 381 -8.54 -13.25 20.04
CA TYR A 381 -9.47 -13.19 18.90
C TYR A 381 -8.76 -13.27 17.55
N ILE A 382 -7.45 -13.55 17.55
CA ILE A 382 -6.67 -13.84 16.35
C ILE A 382 -6.59 -15.36 16.18
N LEU A 383 -7.24 -15.88 15.14
CA LEU A 383 -7.31 -17.32 14.88
C LEU A 383 -6.75 -17.69 13.51
N PRO A 384 -6.14 -18.87 13.36
CA PRO A 384 -5.84 -19.41 12.05
C PRO A 384 -7.14 -19.75 11.32
N LEU A 385 -7.19 -19.50 10.02
CA LEU A 385 -8.33 -19.81 9.18
C LEU A 385 -7.95 -20.94 8.20
N SER A 386 -8.88 -21.88 7.98
CA SER A 386 -8.70 -22.98 7.01
C SER A 386 -9.87 -23.08 6.06
N LYS A 387 -9.63 -23.63 4.86
CA LYS A 387 -10.70 -24.02 3.93
C LYS A 387 -11.52 -25.16 4.55
N LYS A 388 -12.84 -25.17 4.33
CA LYS A 388 -13.71 -26.28 4.75
C LYS A 388 -13.40 -27.57 3.99
#